data_AF-A0A939YMU4-F1
#
_entry.id   AF-A0A939YMU4-F1
#
_cell.length_a   1.000
_cell.length_b   1.000
_cell.length_c   1.000
_cell.angle_alpha   90.00
_cell.angle_beta   90.00
_cell.angle_gamma   90.00
#
_symmetry.space_group_name_H-M   'P 1'
#
loop_
_entity.id
_entity.type
_entity.pdbx_description
1 polymer ?
#
loop_
_entity_poly.entity_id
_entity_poly.type
_entity_poly.pdbx_seq_one_letter_code
_entity_poly.pdbx_strand_id
1 'polypeptide(L)'
;MANSRKKRFVKIISMVLVMAMVFTAALSVEAKTKKTKISASKLQDGQQFTMIDMPYNGAKSIIKKYNGTKLSISSVQNFAYTPDGKYLFTTSECRTGSTKHTMLCRVEIPEKTGPDAKAQCVEAVVLGKHGHGEAIEITQPDQDKEEYDIWVATKPYKNKYGVNIERNTVKIKDGKMKITKSVTIKDFDKANVVNGKACKFEAGYPQRRIGLAIDEDNNQIVFRVQFMSGVNYVAYDFGKINDALDNLDDGKSFSIKKARKWQTANLRTNLVPFNNFQSFQVHDNKLYVCGGHFNKGTQIYVMKLKTYKQGKAQLDQKYDTKDLTRIITVDTKFSVKPDDSEKSISFNKSNLEVEGMKLMENEDGNLDIYINFMMEGKYKNVKGYKMGFQNNCLGIYKFEIKP
;
A
#
# COMPACT_ATOMS: atom_id res chain seq x y z
N MET A 1 -43.98 -57.27 -20.00
CA MET A 1 -44.23 -55.81 -19.79
C MET A 1 -43.82 -55.28 -18.41
N ALA A 2 -43.46 -56.10 -17.42
CA ALA A 2 -43.08 -55.63 -16.08
C ALA A 2 -41.66 -55.02 -15.97
N ASN A 3 -40.72 -55.40 -16.85
CA ASN A 3 -39.32 -54.96 -16.76
C ASN A 3 -39.02 -53.56 -17.29
N SER A 4 -39.85 -53.00 -18.19
CA SER A 4 -39.65 -51.63 -18.70
C SER A 4 -40.16 -50.57 -17.72
N ARG A 5 -41.18 -50.89 -16.91
CA ARG A 5 -41.71 -49.99 -15.87
C ARG A 5 -40.73 -49.82 -14.70
N LYS A 6 -40.05 -50.89 -14.25
CA LYS A 6 -39.00 -50.80 -13.21
C LYS A 6 -37.82 -49.92 -13.64
N LYS A 7 -37.34 -50.04 -14.89
CA LYS A 7 -36.22 -49.21 -15.41
C LYS A 7 -36.60 -47.72 -15.57
N ARG A 8 -37.86 -47.40 -15.90
CA ARG A 8 -38.35 -46.00 -15.92
C ARG A 8 -38.52 -45.42 -14.51
N PHE A 9 -39.00 -46.22 -13.56
CA PHE A 9 -39.20 -45.77 -12.17
C PHE A 9 -37.86 -45.45 -11.46
N VAL A 10 -36.84 -46.28 -11.68
CA VAL A 10 -35.49 -46.01 -11.15
C VAL A 10 -34.89 -44.73 -11.76
N LYS A 11 -35.04 -44.50 -13.08
CA LYS A 11 -34.56 -43.25 -13.72
C LYS A 11 -35.24 -41.99 -13.18
N ILE A 12 -36.53 -42.05 -12.86
CA ILE A 12 -37.27 -40.90 -12.30
C ILE A 12 -36.83 -40.63 -10.85
N ILE A 13 -36.65 -41.67 -10.03
CA ILE A 13 -36.15 -41.52 -8.66
C ILE A 13 -34.71 -40.98 -8.65
N SER A 14 -33.84 -41.43 -9.57
CA SER A 14 -32.50 -40.87 -9.74
C SER A 14 -32.52 -39.39 -10.14
N MET A 15 -33.43 -38.99 -11.04
CA MET A 15 -33.59 -37.59 -11.45
C MET A 15 -34.14 -36.70 -10.32
N VAL A 16 -35.03 -37.23 -9.48
CA VAL A 16 -35.58 -36.53 -8.31
C VAL A 16 -34.55 -36.44 -7.17
N LEU A 17 -33.70 -37.46 -6.97
CA LEU A 17 -32.57 -37.41 -6.03
C LEU A 17 -31.45 -36.45 -6.48
N VAL A 18 -31.17 -36.37 -7.79
CA VAL A 18 -30.22 -35.39 -8.34
C VAL A 18 -30.81 -33.97 -8.26
N MET A 19 -32.12 -33.78 -8.49
CA MET A 19 -32.77 -32.48 -8.27
C MET A 19 -32.88 -32.11 -6.78
N ALA A 20 -33.06 -33.08 -5.87
CA ALA A 20 -33.06 -32.84 -4.43
C ALA A 20 -31.67 -32.50 -3.89
N MET A 21 -30.59 -33.11 -4.42
CA MET A 21 -29.22 -32.72 -4.11
C MET A 21 -28.83 -31.34 -4.68
N VAL A 22 -29.54 -30.86 -5.71
CA VAL A 22 -29.39 -29.47 -6.20
C VAL A 22 -30.13 -28.46 -5.29
N PHE A 23 -30.99 -28.91 -4.37
CA PHE A 23 -31.81 -28.03 -3.51
C PHE A 23 -31.70 -28.23 -1.99
N THR A 24 -30.79 -29.08 -1.49
CA THR A 24 -30.50 -29.17 -0.05
C THR A 24 -29.04 -28.84 0.26
N ALA A 25 -28.66 -27.61 -0.03
CA ALA A 25 -28.13 -26.73 0.98
C ALA A 25 -28.26 -25.31 0.42
N ALA A 26 -29.35 -24.64 0.80
CA ALA A 26 -29.26 -23.22 1.06
C ALA A 26 -28.27 -23.04 2.22
N LEU A 27 -26.97 -23.26 1.96
CA LEU A 27 -25.94 -22.56 2.69
C LEU A 27 -26.30 -21.11 2.45
N SER A 28 -26.72 -20.46 3.53
CA SER A 28 -26.94 -19.04 3.63
C SER A 28 -26.00 -18.34 2.66
N VAL A 29 -26.54 -17.88 1.53
CA VAL A 29 -25.81 -16.96 0.65
C VAL A 29 -25.80 -15.66 1.45
N GLU A 30 -24.89 -15.59 2.42
CA GLU A 30 -24.61 -14.38 3.17
C GLU A 30 -24.48 -13.28 2.14
N ALA A 31 -25.17 -12.17 2.37
CA ALA A 31 -25.15 -11.03 1.48
C ALA A 31 -23.77 -10.38 1.48
N LYS A 32 -22.91 -10.97 0.65
CA LYS A 32 -21.83 -10.50 -0.22
C LYS A 32 -20.78 -9.58 0.35
N THR A 33 -21.05 -8.35 0.78
CA THR A 33 -19.95 -7.42 1.10
C THR A 33 -20.33 -6.51 2.26
N LYS A 34 -19.57 -6.59 3.37
CA LYS A 34 -19.81 -5.73 4.53
C LYS A 34 -19.45 -4.29 4.20
N LYS A 35 -20.34 -3.33 4.49
CA LYS A 35 -20.04 -1.90 4.35
C LYS A 35 -19.75 -1.30 5.71
N THR A 36 -18.73 -0.45 5.79
CA THR A 36 -18.38 0.29 7.01
C THR A 36 -18.12 1.73 6.64
N LYS A 37 -18.65 2.67 7.42
CA LYS A 37 -18.40 4.09 7.25
C LYS A 37 -17.59 4.60 8.45
N ILE A 38 -16.51 5.32 8.16
CA ILE A 38 -15.75 6.09 9.13
C ILE A 38 -16.22 7.54 9.01
N SER A 39 -16.78 8.09 10.09
CA SER A 39 -17.24 9.48 10.09
C SER A 39 -16.06 10.45 10.10
N ALA A 40 -16.31 11.67 9.64
CA ALA A 40 -15.33 12.75 9.68
C ALA A 40 -14.86 13.05 11.11
N SER A 41 -15.76 12.98 12.10
CA SER A 41 -15.41 13.15 13.52
C SER A 41 -14.46 12.06 13.99
N LYS A 42 -14.80 10.78 13.78
CA LYS A 42 -13.94 9.65 14.18
C LYS A 42 -12.56 9.73 13.52
N LEU A 43 -12.51 10.14 12.26
CA LEU A 43 -11.26 10.34 11.55
C LEU A 43 -10.47 11.49 12.17
N GLN A 44 -11.10 12.64 12.43
CA GLN A 44 -10.44 13.82 13.01
C GLN A 44 -9.94 13.58 14.44
N ASP A 45 -10.73 12.88 15.28
CA ASP A 45 -10.33 12.45 16.63
C ASP A 45 -9.12 11.51 16.59
N GLY A 46 -8.95 10.79 15.49
CA GLY A 46 -7.84 9.88 15.23
C GLY A 46 -6.54 10.57 14.76
N GLN A 47 -6.45 11.89 14.75
CA GLN A 47 -5.23 12.59 14.33
C GLN A 47 -4.04 12.22 15.22
N GLN A 48 -2.98 11.69 14.61
CA GLN A 48 -1.77 11.26 15.32
C GLN A 48 -0.76 12.40 15.46
N PHE A 49 -0.48 13.10 14.35
CA PHE A 49 0.44 14.23 14.30
C PHE A 49 0.38 14.90 12.92
N THR A 50 0.88 16.14 12.84
CA THR A 50 1.17 16.80 11.55
C THR A 50 2.66 16.70 11.24
N MET A 51 3.02 16.46 9.97
CA MET A 51 4.43 16.43 9.55
C MET A 51 4.94 17.85 9.28
N ILE A 52 6.10 18.20 9.85
CA ILE A 52 6.75 19.50 9.70
C ILE A 52 8.15 19.37 9.07
N ASP A 53 8.67 20.49 8.56
CA ASP A 53 9.98 20.60 7.90
C ASP A 53 10.20 19.65 6.71
N MET A 54 9.11 19.16 6.13
CA MET A 54 9.14 18.28 4.96
C MET A 54 9.74 18.99 3.72
N PRO A 55 10.51 18.30 2.87
CA PRO A 55 11.19 18.92 1.72
C PRO A 55 10.27 19.56 0.66
N TYR A 56 9.01 19.12 0.55
CA TYR A 56 8.05 19.75 -0.36
C TYR A 56 7.63 21.16 0.10
N ASN A 57 7.94 21.55 1.35
CA ASN A 57 7.69 22.88 1.90
C ASN A 57 8.76 23.93 1.53
N GLY A 58 9.24 23.90 0.28
CA GLY A 58 10.04 24.90 -0.43
C GLY A 58 11.05 25.74 0.38
N ALA A 59 10.56 26.73 1.13
CA ALA A 59 11.38 27.62 1.95
C ALA A 59 12.22 26.89 3.01
N LYS A 60 11.65 25.84 3.62
CA LYS A 60 12.29 25.07 4.71
C LYS A 60 12.90 23.74 4.25
N SER A 61 12.96 23.49 2.93
CA SER A 61 13.50 22.22 2.45
C SER A 61 14.97 22.04 2.86
N ILE A 62 15.22 20.97 3.61
CA ILE A 62 16.56 20.51 4.00
C ILE A 62 17.42 20.06 2.81
N ILE A 63 16.80 19.80 1.65
CA ILE A 63 17.47 19.43 0.40
C ILE A 63 16.89 20.20 -0.79
N LYS A 64 17.74 20.97 -1.48
CA LYS A 64 17.31 21.85 -2.60
C LYS A 64 17.88 21.43 -3.96
N LYS A 65 18.93 20.61 -3.96
CA LYS A 65 19.64 20.16 -5.15
C LYS A 65 20.00 18.68 -5.07
N TYR A 66 20.10 18.04 -6.22
CA TYR A 66 20.65 16.70 -6.40
C TYR A 66 21.66 16.74 -7.55
N ASN A 67 22.89 16.30 -7.29
CA ASN A 67 24.01 16.39 -8.24
C ASN A 67 24.15 17.80 -8.86
N GLY A 68 24.12 18.83 -8.00
CA GLY A 68 24.21 20.25 -8.42
C GLY A 68 22.96 20.82 -9.08
N THR A 69 21.97 20.01 -9.44
CA THR A 69 20.75 20.43 -10.14
C THR A 69 19.60 20.69 -9.17
N LYS A 70 18.86 21.79 -9.37
CA LYS A 70 17.69 22.12 -8.53
C LYS A 70 16.64 21.02 -8.56
N LEU A 71 16.11 20.67 -7.40
CA LEU A 71 15.02 19.72 -7.25
C LEU A 71 13.67 20.41 -7.36
N SER A 72 12.74 19.76 -8.06
CA SER A 72 11.30 19.95 -7.89
C SER A 72 10.76 18.79 -7.07
N ILE A 73 10.07 19.06 -5.95
CA ILE A 73 9.63 18.04 -4.99
C ILE A 73 8.11 18.12 -4.87
N SER A 74 7.45 16.98 -4.99
CA SER A 74 6.00 16.82 -4.83
C SER A 74 5.64 16.42 -3.39
N SER A 75 4.35 16.36 -3.07
CA SER A 75 3.83 15.81 -1.80
C SER A 75 4.35 14.39 -1.52
N VAL A 76 4.16 13.94 -0.28
CA VAL A 76 4.24 12.52 0.06
C VAL A 76 3.32 11.72 -0.85
N GLN A 77 3.82 10.58 -1.32
CA GLN A 77 3.12 9.59 -2.14
C GLN A 77 2.81 8.32 -1.35
N ASN A 78 3.67 8.00 -0.38
CA ASN A 78 3.44 6.90 0.56
C ASN A 78 4.31 7.09 1.83
N PHE A 79 4.04 6.32 2.87
CA PHE A 79 4.78 6.36 4.14
C PHE A 79 4.85 4.97 4.75
N ALA A 80 5.79 4.71 5.67
CA ALA A 80 5.86 3.50 6.49
C ALA A 80 6.46 3.82 7.87
N TYR A 81 5.98 3.15 8.91
CA TYR A 81 6.53 3.23 10.26
C TYR A 81 7.72 2.28 10.38
N THR A 82 8.71 2.63 11.20
CA THR A 82 9.66 1.62 11.70
C THR A 82 8.96 0.72 12.72
N PRO A 83 9.32 -0.58 12.80
CA PRO A 83 8.69 -1.51 13.75
C PRO A 83 8.82 -1.07 15.22
N ASP A 84 9.92 -0.40 15.58
CA ASP A 84 10.12 0.20 16.91
C ASP A 84 9.34 1.49 17.17
N GLY A 85 8.59 2.00 16.19
CA GLY A 85 7.77 3.21 16.31
C GLY A 85 8.55 4.53 16.45
N LYS A 86 9.89 4.51 16.34
CA LYS A 86 10.73 5.72 16.49
C LYS A 86 10.60 6.67 15.31
N TYR A 87 10.45 6.12 14.11
CA TYR A 87 10.47 6.90 12.88
C TYR A 87 9.30 6.57 11.96
N LEU A 88 8.92 7.58 11.20
CA LEU A 88 8.10 7.47 10.01
C LEU A 88 9.02 7.77 8.82
N PHE A 89 9.07 6.88 7.84
CA PHE A 89 9.67 7.20 6.55
C PHE A 89 8.59 7.53 5.53
N THR A 90 8.87 8.52 4.70
CA THR A 90 7.96 8.92 3.61
C THR A 90 8.68 8.89 2.28
N THR A 91 7.95 8.56 1.23
CA THR A 91 8.40 8.70 -0.15
C THR A 91 7.65 9.83 -0.84
N SER A 92 8.38 10.65 -1.60
CA SER A 92 7.81 11.67 -2.48
C SER A 92 8.40 11.55 -3.88
N GLU A 93 7.65 11.97 -4.89
CA GLU A 93 8.24 12.22 -6.21
C GLU A 93 9.14 13.46 -6.12
N CYS A 94 10.36 13.38 -6.65
CA CYS A 94 11.17 14.56 -6.92
C CYS A 94 11.83 14.47 -8.30
N ARG A 95 12.26 15.62 -8.85
CA ARG A 95 12.79 15.70 -10.22
C ARG A 95 14.01 16.59 -10.33
N THR A 96 14.94 16.17 -11.19
CA THR A 96 15.96 17.05 -11.79
C THR A 96 15.68 17.16 -13.29
N GLY A 97 15.21 18.33 -13.74
CA GLY A 97 14.71 18.49 -15.10
C GLY A 97 13.51 17.56 -15.36
N SER A 98 13.58 16.77 -16.43
CA SER A 98 12.54 15.79 -16.76
C SER A 98 12.66 14.46 -16.01
N THR A 99 13.81 14.17 -15.40
CA THR A 99 14.07 12.86 -14.77
C THR A 99 13.40 12.77 -13.41
N LYS A 100 12.64 11.70 -13.17
CA LYS A 100 12.01 11.39 -11.88
C LYS A 100 12.94 10.61 -10.96
N HIS A 101 12.86 10.93 -9.69
CA HIS A 101 13.55 10.31 -8.57
C HIS A 101 12.57 10.17 -7.41
N THR A 102 12.92 9.36 -6.43
CA THR A 102 12.16 9.27 -5.19
C THR A 102 12.94 10.00 -4.10
N MET A 103 12.29 10.91 -3.40
CA MET A 103 12.81 11.47 -2.16
C MET A 103 12.39 10.53 -1.02
N LEU A 104 13.35 10.05 -0.24
CA LEU A 104 13.12 9.31 1.00
C LEU A 104 13.38 10.27 2.16
N CYS A 105 12.37 10.50 2.98
CA CYS A 105 12.50 11.35 4.18
C CYS A 105 12.38 10.50 5.43
N ARG A 106 13.23 10.76 6.43
CA ARG A 106 13.10 10.22 7.79
C ARG A 106 12.48 11.29 8.68
N VAL A 107 11.38 10.93 9.31
CA VAL A 107 10.59 11.79 10.18
C VAL A 107 10.61 11.21 11.59
N GLU A 108 11.01 12.00 12.57
CA GLU A 108 10.96 11.62 13.98
C GLU A 108 9.52 11.69 14.48
N ILE A 109 9.07 10.60 15.10
CA ILE A 109 7.73 10.51 15.68
C ILE A 109 7.77 11.13 17.08
N PRO A 110 6.84 12.04 17.41
CA PRO A 110 6.80 12.64 18.74
C PRO A 110 6.37 11.61 19.79
N GLU A 111 6.90 11.72 21.01
CA GLU A 111 6.52 10.85 22.14
C GLU A 111 5.03 10.87 22.44
N LYS A 112 4.37 12.02 22.19
CA LYS A 112 2.93 12.20 22.38
C LYS A 112 2.26 12.37 21.02
N THR A 113 1.21 11.59 20.79
CA THR A 113 0.30 11.75 19.65
C THR A 113 -0.86 12.67 19.99
N GLY A 114 -1.41 13.33 18.97
CA GLY A 114 -2.63 14.12 19.05
C GLY A 114 -2.67 15.24 18.02
N PRO A 115 -3.72 16.09 18.05
CA PRO A 115 -3.89 17.19 17.10
C PRO A 115 -2.72 18.18 17.07
N ASP A 116 -2.09 18.42 18.23
CA ASP A 116 -1.00 19.38 18.39
C ASP A 116 0.40 18.75 18.18
N ALA A 117 0.47 17.42 18.10
CA ALA A 117 1.73 16.70 17.94
C ALA A 117 2.38 16.97 16.57
N LYS A 118 3.70 17.18 16.56
CA LYS A 118 4.48 17.48 15.36
C LYS A 118 5.54 16.42 15.15
N ALA A 119 5.50 15.76 14.00
CA ALA A 119 6.55 14.83 13.57
C ALA A 119 7.52 15.58 12.65
N GLN A 120 8.80 15.64 13.00
CA GLN A 120 9.77 16.50 12.32
C GLN A 120 10.58 15.71 11.30
N CYS A 121 10.63 16.21 10.06
CA CYS A 121 11.58 15.70 9.07
C CYS A 121 13.00 16.12 9.43
N VAL A 122 13.82 15.17 9.84
CA VAL A 122 15.20 15.42 10.25
C VAL A 122 16.20 15.15 9.13
N GLU A 123 15.80 14.36 8.13
CA GLU A 123 16.71 13.97 7.04
C GLU A 123 15.95 13.61 5.76
N ALA A 124 16.55 13.92 4.62
CA ALA A 124 16.04 13.55 3.30
C ALA A 124 17.15 13.17 2.34
N VAL A 125 16.95 12.09 1.60
CA VAL A 125 17.89 11.55 0.60
C VAL A 125 17.17 11.30 -0.71
N VAL A 126 17.84 11.62 -1.82
CA VAL A 126 17.32 11.33 -3.16
C VAL A 126 17.78 9.95 -3.62
N LEU A 127 16.82 9.06 -3.84
CA LEU A 127 17.02 7.79 -4.52
C LEU A 127 16.95 8.02 -6.04
N GLY A 128 18.13 8.09 -6.65
CA GLY A 128 18.30 8.41 -8.06
C GLY A 128 17.56 7.42 -8.96
N LYS A 129 16.75 7.94 -9.89
CA LYS A 129 15.97 7.16 -10.87
C LYS A 129 15.09 6.07 -10.23
N HIS A 130 14.44 6.36 -9.11
CA HIS A 130 13.49 5.44 -8.47
C HIS A 130 12.03 5.64 -8.90
N GLY A 131 11.71 6.77 -9.54
CA GLY A 131 10.38 7.01 -10.11
C GLY A 131 9.51 7.88 -9.22
N HIS A 132 8.27 7.46 -8.99
CA HIS A 132 7.25 8.27 -8.33
C HIS A 132 7.26 8.14 -6.81
N GLY A 133 7.78 7.04 -6.26
CA GLY A 133 7.77 6.78 -4.82
C GLY A 133 6.47 6.14 -4.32
N GLU A 134 5.83 5.33 -5.15
CA GLU A 134 4.51 4.74 -4.89
C GLU A 134 4.49 3.62 -3.83
N ALA A 135 5.63 3.04 -3.50
CA ALA A 135 5.74 1.89 -2.62
C ALA A 135 6.87 2.12 -1.63
N ILE A 136 6.54 1.92 -0.35
CA ILE A 136 7.48 1.83 0.75
C ILE A 136 6.96 0.82 1.76
N GLU A 137 7.84 -0.06 2.24
CA GLU A 137 7.68 -0.85 3.47
C GLU A 137 8.97 -0.80 4.27
N ILE A 138 8.88 -1.00 5.58
CA ILE A 138 10.03 -1.07 6.46
C ILE A 138 9.92 -2.32 7.32
N THR A 139 11.01 -3.05 7.41
CA THR A 139 11.20 -4.18 8.33
C THR A 139 12.45 -3.94 9.15
N GLN A 140 12.57 -4.60 10.31
CA GLN A 140 13.72 -4.41 11.20
C GLN A 140 14.33 -5.78 11.52
N PRO A 141 15.51 -6.12 10.96
CA PRO A 141 16.12 -7.43 11.17
C PRO A 141 16.45 -7.72 12.65
N ASP A 142 16.73 -6.67 13.42
CA ASP A 142 17.12 -6.75 14.82
C ASP A 142 16.55 -5.53 15.57
N GLN A 143 15.58 -5.78 16.46
CA GLN A 143 14.87 -4.73 17.20
C GLN A 143 15.76 -3.99 18.20
N ASP A 144 16.91 -4.57 18.60
CA ASP A 144 17.86 -3.93 19.50
C ASP A 144 18.80 -2.95 18.77
N LYS A 145 18.72 -2.89 17.44
CA LYS A 145 19.56 -2.03 16.60
C LYS A 145 18.71 -1.04 15.80
N GLU A 146 19.17 0.20 15.71
CA GLU A 146 18.62 1.18 14.76
C GLU A 146 19.14 0.90 13.33
N GLU A 147 18.81 -0.29 12.84
CA GLU A 147 19.08 -0.80 11.50
C GLU A 147 17.78 -1.29 10.88
N TYR A 148 17.38 -0.69 9.77
CA TYR A 148 16.09 -0.94 9.12
C TYR A 148 16.31 -1.37 7.68
N ASP A 149 15.52 -2.33 7.22
CA ASP A 149 15.41 -2.66 5.80
C ASP A 149 14.27 -1.84 5.19
N ILE A 150 14.61 -0.87 4.36
CA ILE A 150 13.67 0.01 3.68
C ILE A 150 13.44 -0.49 2.25
N TRP A 151 12.23 -0.94 1.96
CA TRP A 151 11.83 -1.51 0.70
C TRP A 151 11.11 -0.47 -0.15
N VAL A 152 11.59 -0.18 -1.36
CA VAL A 152 11.03 0.86 -2.24
C VAL A 152 10.92 0.39 -3.69
N ALA A 153 9.99 0.98 -4.44
CA ALA A 153 9.94 0.78 -5.89
C ALA A 153 11.13 1.45 -6.59
N THR A 154 11.69 0.80 -7.61
CA THR A 154 12.82 1.31 -8.41
C THR A 154 12.70 0.96 -9.89
N LYS A 155 13.64 1.45 -10.70
CA LYS A 155 13.75 1.23 -12.15
C LYS A 155 12.47 1.68 -12.90
N PRO A 156 12.19 2.98 -13.01
CA PRO A 156 10.92 3.47 -13.51
C PRO A 156 10.68 3.14 -14.98
N TYR A 157 9.53 2.55 -15.30
CA TYR A 157 9.09 2.37 -16.68
C TYR A 157 8.66 3.72 -17.26
N LYS A 158 9.24 4.10 -18.41
CA LYS A 158 9.02 5.40 -19.08
C LYS A 158 9.12 6.59 -18.11
N ASN A 159 10.07 6.52 -17.16
CA ASN A 159 10.33 7.60 -16.20
C ASN A 159 9.08 7.97 -15.36
N LYS A 160 8.22 7.00 -15.02
CA LYS A 160 7.03 7.21 -14.18
C LYS A 160 7.06 6.38 -12.90
N TYR A 161 6.60 5.14 -12.94
CA TYR A 161 6.48 4.25 -11.78
C TYR A 161 7.54 3.15 -11.85
N GLY A 162 8.02 2.69 -10.70
CA GLY A 162 8.98 1.59 -10.59
C GLY A 162 8.41 0.28 -11.11
N VAL A 163 9.28 -0.61 -11.57
CA VAL A 163 8.93 -2.00 -11.95
C VAL A 163 9.74 -3.05 -11.21
N ASN A 164 10.70 -2.63 -10.39
CA ASN A 164 11.48 -3.47 -9.49
C ASN A 164 11.27 -3.00 -8.05
N ILE A 165 11.66 -3.83 -7.09
CA ILE A 165 11.72 -3.45 -5.67
C ILE A 165 13.20 -3.46 -5.25
N GLU A 166 13.65 -2.39 -4.61
CA GLU A 166 14.96 -2.32 -3.95
C GLU A 166 14.76 -2.38 -2.45
N ARG A 167 15.56 -3.20 -1.75
CA ARG A 167 15.68 -3.20 -0.29
C ARG A 167 17.00 -2.55 0.07
N ASN A 168 16.91 -1.45 0.82
CA ASN A 168 18.04 -0.69 1.33
C ASN A 168 18.20 -0.95 2.83
N THR A 169 19.29 -1.59 3.24
CA THR A 169 19.63 -1.74 4.65
C THR A 169 20.25 -0.44 5.15
N VAL A 170 19.55 0.24 6.04
CA VAL A 170 19.83 1.58 6.54
C VAL A 170 20.20 1.51 8.01
N LYS A 171 21.36 2.07 8.36
CA LYS A 171 21.77 2.31 9.75
C LYS A 171 21.56 3.76 10.12
N ILE A 172 21.02 4.00 11.31
CA ILE A 172 21.04 5.32 11.93
C ILE A 172 22.29 5.39 12.81
N LYS A 173 23.22 6.27 12.46
CA LYS A 173 24.45 6.51 13.24
C LYS A 173 24.66 8.01 13.39
N ASP A 174 24.91 8.45 14.61
CA ASP A 174 25.11 9.88 14.95
C ASP A 174 23.96 10.75 14.41
N GLY A 175 22.73 10.22 14.52
CA GLY A 175 21.52 10.88 14.03
C GLY A 175 21.42 10.98 12.51
N LYS A 176 22.19 10.22 11.71
CA LYS A 176 22.17 10.25 10.25
C LYS A 176 21.91 8.87 9.64
N MET A 177 21.15 8.86 8.56
CA MET A 177 20.87 7.67 7.75
C MET A 177 22.09 7.33 6.88
N LYS A 178 22.54 6.09 6.98
CA LYS A 178 23.54 5.50 6.08
C LYS A 178 23.00 4.23 5.44
N ILE A 179 22.82 4.26 4.13
CA ILE A 179 22.57 3.04 3.35
C ILE A 179 23.87 2.24 3.33
N THR A 180 23.83 1.01 3.83
CA THR A 180 25.00 0.12 3.95
C THR A 180 24.97 -1.07 2.99
N LYS A 181 23.78 -1.39 2.47
CA LYS A 181 23.57 -2.42 1.47
C LYS A 181 22.29 -2.12 0.69
N SER A 182 22.34 -2.32 -0.62
CA SER A 182 21.20 -2.19 -1.52
C SER A 182 21.09 -3.43 -2.40
N VAL A 183 19.96 -4.11 -2.37
CA VAL A 183 19.69 -5.30 -3.19
C VAL A 183 18.36 -5.17 -3.91
N THR A 184 18.27 -5.68 -5.14
CA THR A 184 17.08 -5.47 -5.99
C THR A 184 16.36 -6.78 -6.32
N ILE A 185 15.05 -6.85 -6.12
CA ILE A 185 14.17 -7.85 -6.72
C ILE A 185 13.71 -7.36 -8.11
N LYS A 186 13.88 -8.21 -9.13
CA LYS A 186 13.54 -7.92 -10.53
C LYS A 186 12.75 -9.05 -11.19
N ASP A 187 12.38 -8.83 -12.46
CA ASP A 187 11.66 -9.78 -13.34
C ASP A 187 10.22 -10.09 -12.91
N PHE A 188 9.48 -9.10 -12.36
CA PHE A 188 8.10 -9.28 -11.94
C PHE A 188 7.12 -9.64 -13.07
N ASP A 189 7.48 -9.44 -14.33
CA ASP A 189 6.77 -9.99 -15.50
C ASP A 189 6.74 -11.54 -15.53
N LYS A 190 7.63 -12.18 -14.76
CA LYS A 190 7.79 -13.65 -14.65
C LYS A 190 7.34 -14.19 -13.29
N ALA A 191 6.58 -13.40 -12.52
CA ALA A 191 6.05 -13.80 -11.22
C ALA A 191 4.78 -14.67 -11.30
N ASN A 192 4.27 -14.98 -12.50
CA ASN A 192 3.08 -15.81 -12.66
C ASN A 192 3.40 -17.29 -12.42
N VAL A 193 2.42 -18.02 -11.88
CA VAL A 193 2.48 -19.47 -11.71
C VAL A 193 1.21 -20.08 -12.28
N VAL A 194 1.38 -21.02 -13.22
CA VAL A 194 0.31 -21.84 -13.79
C VAL A 194 0.67 -23.30 -13.55
N ASN A 195 -0.24 -24.04 -12.91
CA ASN A 195 -0.03 -25.45 -12.55
C ASN A 195 1.28 -25.71 -11.78
N GLY A 196 1.66 -24.79 -10.89
CA GLY A 196 2.91 -24.87 -10.11
C GLY A 196 4.19 -24.62 -10.90
N LYS A 197 4.12 -24.24 -12.18
CA LYS A 197 5.27 -23.84 -13.00
C LYS A 197 5.27 -22.33 -13.20
N ALA A 198 6.44 -21.70 -13.05
CA ALA A 198 6.57 -20.28 -13.38
C ALA A 198 6.36 -20.09 -14.87
N CYS A 199 5.53 -19.13 -15.20
CA CYS A 199 5.30 -18.69 -16.56
C CYS A 199 5.34 -17.15 -16.58
N LYS A 200 5.39 -16.56 -17.77
CA LYS A 200 5.07 -15.15 -17.90
C LYS A 200 3.59 -14.97 -17.59
N PHE A 201 3.19 -13.78 -17.15
CA PHE A 201 1.78 -13.43 -17.27
C PHE A 201 1.40 -13.49 -18.75
N GLU A 202 0.23 -14.05 -19.09
CA GLU A 202 -0.28 -14.11 -20.48
C GLU A 202 -0.49 -12.70 -21.09
N ALA A 203 -0.29 -11.65 -20.30
CA ALA A 203 -0.25 -10.27 -20.75
C ALA A 203 1.05 -9.98 -21.54
N GLY A 204 1.00 -10.10 -22.87
CA GLY A 204 2.07 -9.73 -23.80
C GLY A 204 2.43 -8.24 -23.89
N TYR A 205 2.42 -7.48 -22.79
CA TYR A 205 2.71 -6.04 -22.80
C TYR A 205 3.33 -5.57 -21.47
N PRO A 206 4.17 -4.52 -21.48
CA PRO A 206 5.15 -4.31 -20.42
C PRO A 206 4.53 -4.01 -19.06
N GLN A 207 5.19 -4.50 -18.02
CA GLN A 207 4.94 -4.11 -16.64
C GLN A 207 5.05 -2.58 -16.51
N ARG A 208 4.09 -1.98 -15.80
CA ARG A 208 3.93 -0.52 -15.73
C ARG A 208 4.19 0.06 -14.35
N ARG A 209 3.89 -0.70 -13.30
CA ARG A 209 4.00 -0.27 -11.89
C ARG A 209 4.13 -1.50 -11.02
N ILE A 210 4.91 -1.39 -9.96
CA ILE A 210 5.01 -2.37 -8.88
C ILE A 210 4.57 -1.70 -7.58
N GLY A 211 4.02 -2.50 -6.66
CA GLY A 211 3.82 -2.12 -5.28
C GLY A 211 4.13 -3.29 -4.37
N LEU A 212 4.21 -3.01 -3.08
CA LEU A 212 4.64 -3.94 -2.04
C LEU A 212 3.78 -3.71 -0.79
N ALA A 213 3.45 -4.80 -0.10
CA ALA A 213 3.03 -4.80 1.29
C ALA A 213 3.66 -6.00 2.01
N ILE A 214 4.03 -5.83 3.28
CA ILE A 214 4.64 -6.86 4.13
C ILE A 214 3.79 -6.99 5.40
N ASP A 215 3.60 -8.23 5.83
CA ASP A 215 2.95 -8.63 7.08
C ASP A 215 3.91 -9.64 7.73
N GLU A 216 4.78 -9.14 8.62
CA GLU A 216 5.84 -9.93 9.25
C GLU A 216 5.24 -11.01 10.16
N ASP A 217 4.19 -10.67 10.91
CA ASP A 217 3.51 -11.56 11.86
C ASP A 217 2.93 -12.80 11.17
N ASN A 218 2.42 -12.65 9.94
CA ASN A 218 1.91 -13.77 9.15
C ASN A 218 2.91 -14.31 8.10
N ASN A 219 4.18 -13.90 8.20
CA ASN A 219 5.26 -14.30 7.29
C ASN A 219 4.90 -14.12 5.80
N GLN A 220 4.29 -12.98 5.46
CA GLN A 220 3.70 -12.72 4.15
C GLN A 220 4.24 -11.45 3.50
N ILE A 221 4.67 -11.57 2.25
CA ILE A 221 5.00 -10.43 1.38
C ILE A 221 4.16 -10.49 0.12
N VAL A 222 3.50 -9.38 -0.22
CA VAL A 222 2.62 -9.28 -1.39
C VAL A 222 3.14 -8.21 -2.35
N PHE A 223 3.30 -8.59 -3.61
CA PHE A 223 3.63 -7.65 -4.67
C PHE A 223 2.42 -7.38 -5.57
N ARG A 224 2.13 -6.11 -5.79
CA ARG A 224 1.11 -5.64 -6.75
C ARG A 224 1.78 -5.39 -8.10
N VAL A 225 1.72 -6.36 -8.99
CA VAL A 225 2.30 -6.28 -10.35
C VAL A 225 1.24 -5.75 -11.31
N GLN A 226 1.42 -4.53 -11.80
CA GLN A 226 0.49 -3.90 -12.74
C GLN A 226 1.03 -3.93 -14.18
N PHE A 227 0.18 -4.44 -15.07
CA PHE A 227 0.34 -4.39 -16.52
C PHE A 227 -0.68 -3.42 -17.14
N MET A 228 -0.62 -3.25 -18.46
CA MET A 228 -1.66 -2.52 -19.20
C MET A 228 -3.01 -3.24 -19.18
N SER A 229 -3.01 -4.58 -19.19
CA SER A 229 -4.21 -5.43 -19.27
C SER A 229 -4.80 -5.83 -17.92
N GLY A 230 -4.12 -5.47 -16.82
CA GLY A 230 -4.65 -5.67 -15.48
C GLY A 230 -3.58 -5.75 -14.39
N VAL A 231 -4.03 -6.09 -13.19
CA VAL A 231 -3.20 -6.13 -11.98
C VAL A 231 -3.24 -7.53 -11.36
N ASN A 232 -2.08 -8.00 -10.93
CA ASN A 232 -1.92 -9.21 -10.14
C ASN A 232 -1.34 -8.86 -8.76
N TYR A 233 -1.92 -9.43 -7.70
CA TYR A 233 -1.36 -9.45 -6.36
C TYR A 233 -0.80 -10.85 -6.12
N VAL A 234 0.52 -10.96 -5.99
CA VAL A 234 1.21 -12.23 -5.80
C VAL A 234 1.85 -12.27 -4.41
N ALA A 235 1.45 -13.24 -3.60
CA ALA A 235 1.91 -13.41 -2.23
C ALA A 235 2.99 -14.49 -2.14
N TYR A 236 3.99 -14.26 -1.30
CA TYR A 236 5.08 -15.19 -1.02
C TYR A 236 5.32 -15.30 0.48
N ASP A 237 6.03 -16.35 0.88
CA ASP A 237 6.68 -16.44 2.18
C ASP A 237 7.73 -15.33 2.32
N PHE A 238 7.54 -14.44 3.30
CA PHE A 238 8.39 -13.28 3.52
C PHE A 238 9.80 -13.66 3.96
N GLY A 239 9.94 -14.50 4.98
CA GLY A 239 11.21 -14.95 5.51
C GLY A 239 12.09 -15.59 4.43
N LYS A 240 11.51 -16.42 3.55
CA LYS A 240 12.28 -16.99 2.42
C LYS A 240 12.74 -15.97 1.39
N ILE A 241 11.95 -14.93 1.13
CA ILE A 241 12.38 -13.81 0.28
C ILE A 241 13.49 -13.04 0.98
N ASN A 242 13.34 -12.74 2.28
CA ASN A 242 14.28 -11.96 3.06
C ASN A 242 15.64 -12.68 3.18
N ASP A 243 15.64 -13.96 3.57
CA ASP A 243 16.83 -14.83 3.62
C ASP A 243 17.58 -14.83 2.28
N ALA A 244 16.84 -14.88 1.16
CA ALA A 244 17.45 -14.91 -0.16
C ALA A 244 18.13 -13.60 -0.55
N LEU A 245 17.64 -12.46 -0.02
CA LEU A 245 18.24 -11.15 -0.20
C LEU A 245 19.43 -10.92 0.74
N ASP A 246 19.36 -11.45 1.96
CA ASP A 246 20.45 -11.36 2.94
C ASP A 246 21.72 -12.03 2.43
N ASN A 247 21.57 -13.14 1.71
CA ASN A 247 22.67 -13.88 1.08
C ASN A 247 23.24 -13.23 -0.19
N LEU A 248 22.74 -12.07 -0.61
CA LEU A 248 23.31 -11.33 -1.74
C LEU A 248 24.34 -10.31 -1.27
N ASP A 249 25.37 -10.05 -2.08
CA ASP A 249 26.25 -8.90 -1.87
C ASP A 249 25.54 -7.58 -2.21
N ASP A 250 26.14 -6.47 -1.76
CA ASP A 250 25.69 -5.13 -2.12
C ASP A 250 25.66 -4.91 -3.66
N GLY A 251 24.64 -4.19 -4.12
CA GLY A 251 24.37 -3.90 -5.53
C GLY A 251 23.89 -5.10 -6.36
N LYS A 252 23.68 -6.28 -5.75
CA LYS A 252 23.23 -7.48 -6.48
C LYS A 252 21.71 -7.54 -6.59
N SER A 253 21.24 -8.49 -7.40
CA SER A 253 19.81 -8.64 -7.68
C SER A 253 19.33 -10.09 -7.60
N PHE A 254 18.11 -10.24 -7.08
CA PHE A 254 17.35 -11.48 -7.04
C PHE A 254 16.25 -11.46 -8.12
N SER A 255 16.12 -12.55 -8.88
CA SER A 255 15.03 -12.69 -9.85
C SER A 255 13.84 -13.37 -9.18
N ILE A 256 12.68 -12.71 -9.17
CA ILE A 256 11.46 -13.24 -8.54
C ILE A 256 11.02 -14.59 -9.11
N LYS A 257 11.42 -14.92 -10.36
CA LYS A 257 11.22 -16.25 -10.97
C LYS A 257 11.79 -17.40 -10.11
N LYS A 258 12.86 -17.14 -9.36
CA LYS A 258 13.48 -18.11 -8.44
C LYS A 258 12.62 -18.36 -7.19
N ALA A 259 11.82 -17.38 -6.79
CA ALA A 259 10.91 -17.45 -5.64
C ALA A 259 9.55 -18.10 -5.94
N ARG A 260 9.30 -18.57 -7.17
CA ARG A 260 8.03 -19.26 -7.51
C ARG A 260 7.65 -20.37 -6.52
N LYS A 261 8.66 -21.06 -5.97
CA LYS A 261 8.50 -22.17 -5.02
C LYS A 261 7.99 -21.71 -3.66
N TRP A 262 8.07 -20.42 -3.36
CA TRP A 262 7.61 -19.77 -2.13
C TRP A 262 6.29 -19.02 -2.32
N GLN A 263 5.75 -18.97 -3.55
CA GLN A 263 4.49 -18.29 -3.82
C GLN A 263 3.33 -19.04 -3.16
N THR A 264 2.49 -18.29 -2.44
CA THR A 264 1.34 -18.80 -1.69
C THR A 264 0.01 -18.33 -2.26
N ALA A 265 -0.04 -17.21 -2.98
CA ALA A 265 -1.26 -16.72 -3.64
C ALA A 265 -0.95 -15.96 -4.93
N ASN A 266 -1.92 -15.93 -5.86
CA ASN A 266 -1.85 -15.14 -7.09
C ASN A 266 -3.27 -14.70 -7.50
N LEU A 267 -3.63 -13.47 -7.13
CA LEU A 267 -4.94 -12.89 -7.40
C LEU A 267 -4.85 -11.87 -8.54
N ARG A 268 -5.57 -12.10 -9.65
CA ARG A 268 -5.82 -11.07 -10.66
C ARG A 268 -7.10 -10.32 -10.34
N THR A 269 -6.99 -9.01 -10.18
CA THR A 269 -8.16 -8.14 -10.00
C THR A 269 -7.83 -6.69 -10.35
N ASN A 270 -8.74 -6.05 -11.09
CA ASN A 270 -8.68 -4.61 -11.35
C ASN A 270 -9.54 -3.80 -10.39
N LEU A 271 -10.10 -4.45 -9.35
CA LEU A 271 -10.91 -3.79 -8.34
C LEU A 271 -10.03 -2.82 -7.56
N VAL A 272 -10.28 -1.54 -7.82
CA VAL A 272 -9.64 -0.41 -7.16
C VAL A 272 -10.74 0.59 -6.86
N PRO A 273 -10.86 1.10 -5.62
CA PRO A 273 -11.85 2.11 -5.32
C PRO A 273 -11.75 3.30 -6.26
N PHE A 274 -12.89 3.73 -6.81
CA PHE A 274 -12.99 4.88 -7.71
C PHE A 274 -12.13 4.84 -8.99
N ASN A 275 -11.57 3.68 -9.34
CA ASN A 275 -10.55 3.50 -10.37
C ASN A 275 -9.28 4.36 -10.15
N ASN A 276 -9.00 4.77 -8.92
CA ASN A 276 -7.77 5.49 -8.58
C ASN A 276 -7.03 4.79 -7.45
N PHE A 277 -5.92 4.14 -7.78
CA PHE A 277 -5.13 3.36 -6.81
C PHE A 277 -4.14 4.29 -6.11
N GLN A 278 -4.20 4.30 -4.78
CA GLN A 278 -3.29 5.09 -3.95
C GLN A 278 -2.33 4.20 -3.18
N SER A 279 -2.82 3.17 -2.49
CA SER A 279 -1.99 2.23 -1.76
C SER A 279 -2.69 0.88 -1.57
N PHE A 280 -1.96 -0.12 -1.11
CA PHE A 280 -2.55 -1.32 -0.54
C PHE A 280 -1.73 -1.78 0.64
N GLN A 281 -2.34 -2.58 1.50
CA GLN A 281 -1.70 -3.29 2.59
C GLN A 281 -2.22 -4.72 2.63
N VAL A 282 -1.53 -5.57 3.40
CA VAL A 282 -1.92 -6.95 3.61
C VAL A 282 -1.88 -7.24 5.11
N HIS A 283 -2.85 -7.98 5.60
CA HIS A 283 -2.86 -8.51 6.95
C HIS A 283 -3.69 -9.80 6.99
N ASP A 284 -3.17 -10.89 7.57
CA ASP A 284 -3.86 -12.19 7.70
C ASP A 284 -4.55 -12.63 6.39
N ASN A 285 -3.77 -12.69 5.30
CA ASN A 285 -4.25 -13.08 3.98
C ASN A 285 -5.42 -12.23 3.44
N LYS A 286 -5.66 -11.04 3.98
CA LYS A 286 -6.61 -10.06 3.46
C LYS A 286 -5.83 -8.91 2.84
N LEU A 287 -6.20 -8.60 1.61
CA LEU A 287 -5.69 -7.47 0.86
C LEU A 287 -6.60 -6.26 1.10
N TYR A 288 -6.02 -5.15 1.58
CA TYR A 288 -6.70 -3.88 1.80
C TYR A 288 -6.25 -2.91 0.71
N VAL A 289 -7.08 -2.69 -0.31
CA VAL A 289 -6.77 -1.80 -1.44
C VAL A 289 -7.39 -0.44 -1.20
N CYS A 290 -6.56 0.58 -1.01
CA CYS A 290 -7.00 1.95 -0.83
C CYS A 290 -7.05 2.70 -2.17
N GLY A 291 -8.16 3.40 -2.38
CA GLY A 291 -8.30 4.33 -3.46
C GLY A 291 -8.96 5.61 -2.98
N GLY A 292 -8.52 6.72 -3.57
CA GLY A 292 -9.09 8.02 -3.32
C GLY A 292 -8.64 9.00 -4.38
N HIS A 293 -9.52 9.93 -4.70
CA HIS A 293 -9.26 10.99 -5.68
C HIS A 293 -10.09 12.20 -5.26
N PHE A 294 -9.60 13.39 -5.61
CA PHE A 294 -10.38 14.61 -5.50
C PHE A 294 -11.81 14.42 -6.05
N ASN A 295 -12.77 15.00 -5.34
CA ASN A 295 -14.21 14.94 -5.60
C ASN A 295 -14.91 13.59 -5.37
N LYS A 296 -14.15 12.50 -5.17
CA LYS A 296 -14.70 11.16 -4.95
C LYS A 296 -14.67 10.72 -3.48
N GLY A 297 -13.69 11.19 -2.71
CA GLY A 297 -13.45 10.79 -1.32
C GLY A 297 -12.49 9.60 -1.26
N THR A 298 -12.51 8.87 -0.13
CA THR A 298 -11.59 7.74 0.12
C THR A 298 -12.35 6.47 0.47
N GLN A 299 -11.92 5.36 -0.12
CA GLN A 299 -12.46 4.02 0.14
C GLN A 299 -11.33 2.99 0.22
N ILE A 300 -11.59 1.94 1.01
CA ILE A 300 -10.73 0.77 1.12
C ILE A 300 -11.56 -0.46 0.80
N TYR A 301 -11.13 -1.24 -0.18
CA TYR A 301 -11.70 -2.54 -0.52
C TYR A 301 -10.90 -3.64 0.15
N VAL A 302 -11.58 -4.51 0.88
CA VAL A 302 -10.97 -5.66 1.54
C VAL A 302 -11.30 -6.92 0.76
N MET A 303 -10.27 -7.67 0.38
CA MET A 303 -10.38 -8.91 -0.39
C MET A 303 -9.59 -10.01 0.29
N LYS A 304 -10.25 -11.14 0.60
CA LYS A 304 -9.52 -12.35 0.99
C LYS A 304 -8.67 -12.88 -0.16
N LEU A 305 -7.38 -13.11 0.11
CA LEU A 305 -6.45 -13.86 -0.73
C LEU A 305 -6.65 -15.35 -0.44
N LYS A 306 -6.93 -16.14 -1.47
CA LYS A 306 -6.92 -17.59 -1.33
C LYS A 306 -5.46 -18.05 -1.35
N THR A 307 -5.05 -18.71 -0.28
CA THR A 307 -3.69 -19.25 -0.16
C THR A 307 -3.64 -20.72 -0.53
N TYR A 308 -2.47 -21.13 -0.99
CA TYR A 308 -2.14 -22.48 -1.39
C TYR A 308 -0.84 -22.90 -0.69
N LYS A 309 -0.58 -24.21 -0.68
CA LYS A 309 0.75 -24.71 -0.31
C LYS A 309 1.81 -24.03 -1.19
N GLN A 310 2.97 -23.73 -0.60
CA GLN A 310 4.05 -23.02 -1.29
C GLN A 310 4.39 -23.68 -2.64
N GLY A 311 4.49 -22.86 -3.69
CA GLY A 311 4.77 -23.31 -5.05
C GLY A 311 3.59 -24.01 -5.75
N LYS A 312 2.42 -24.07 -5.12
CA LYS A 312 1.17 -24.61 -5.68
C LYS A 312 0.10 -23.55 -5.88
N ALA A 313 0.45 -22.26 -5.77
CA ALA A 313 -0.45 -21.16 -6.05
C ALA A 313 -1.06 -21.28 -7.47
N GLN A 314 -2.36 -20.97 -7.55
CA GLN A 314 -3.11 -20.90 -8.80
C GLN A 314 -3.56 -19.46 -9.03
N LEU A 315 -3.86 -19.13 -10.29
CA LEU A 315 -4.41 -17.83 -10.65
C LEU A 315 -5.88 -17.75 -10.23
N ASP A 316 -6.16 -17.03 -9.15
CA ASP A 316 -7.51 -16.63 -8.77
C ASP A 316 -7.88 -15.32 -9.47
N GLN A 317 -9.16 -15.14 -9.80
CA GLN A 317 -9.64 -13.96 -10.49
C GLN A 317 -10.85 -13.38 -9.78
N LYS A 318 -10.86 -12.05 -9.57
CA LYS A 318 -11.99 -11.31 -8.99
C LYS A 318 -12.32 -10.10 -9.85
N TYR A 319 -13.59 -9.93 -10.17
CA TYR A 319 -14.07 -8.95 -11.16
C TYR A 319 -15.22 -8.10 -10.66
N ASP A 320 -15.91 -8.52 -9.60
CA ASP A 320 -17.14 -7.90 -9.13
C ASP A 320 -16.99 -7.43 -7.68
N THR A 321 -17.64 -6.32 -7.33
CA THR A 321 -17.69 -5.83 -5.95
C THR A 321 -18.25 -6.85 -4.96
N LYS A 322 -19.06 -7.83 -5.41
CA LYS A 322 -19.51 -8.95 -4.57
C LYS A 322 -18.38 -9.90 -4.14
N ASP A 323 -17.23 -9.86 -4.82
CA ASP A 323 -16.05 -10.66 -4.49
C ASP A 323 -15.22 -10.02 -3.35
N LEU A 324 -15.63 -8.82 -2.92
CA LEU A 324 -15.07 -8.08 -1.79
C LEU A 324 -15.68 -8.58 -0.48
N THR A 325 -14.84 -8.76 0.52
CA THR A 325 -15.25 -9.07 1.88
C THR A 325 -15.86 -7.83 2.56
N ARG A 326 -15.24 -6.66 2.33
CA ARG A 326 -15.65 -5.40 2.96
C ARG A 326 -15.35 -4.19 2.10
N ILE A 327 -16.18 -3.16 2.21
CA ILE A 327 -15.92 -1.81 1.72
C ILE A 327 -15.93 -0.86 2.90
N ILE A 328 -14.83 -0.15 3.13
CA ILE A 328 -14.70 0.88 4.16
C ILE A 328 -14.72 2.23 3.45
N THR A 329 -15.69 3.08 3.76
CA THR A 329 -15.79 4.45 3.24
C THR A 329 -15.33 5.42 4.30
N VAL A 330 -14.37 6.27 3.95
CA VAL A 330 -13.80 7.28 4.84
C VAL A 330 -14.36 8.64 4.44
N ASP A 331 -15.11 9.26 5.35
CA ASP A 331 -15.72 10.57 5.14
C ASP A 331 -14.68 11.68 5.30
N THR A 332 -14.16 12.18 4.18
CA THR A 332 -13.06 13.15 4.15
C THR A 332 -13.60 14.57 4.32
N LYS A 333 -13.79 15.00 5.56
CA LYS A 333 -14.06 16.38 5.93
C LYS A 333 -13.22 16.76 7.15
N PHE A 334 -12.33 17.73 6.99
CA PHE A 334 -11.44 18.19 8.07
C PHE A 334 -11.63 19.67 8.30
N SER A 335 -11.33 20.13 9.51
CA SER A 335 -11.13 21.55 9.78
C SER A 335 -9.72 21.75 10.33
N VAL A 336 -8.94 22.59 9.68
CA VAL A 336 -7.56 22.92 10.09
C VAL A 336 -7.53 24.41 10.42
N LYS A 337 -6.90 24.75 11.56
CA LYS A 337 -6.61 26.14 11.91
C LYS A 337 -5.11 26.39 11.68
N PRO A 338 -4.73 27.12 10.62
CA PRO A 338 -3.34 27.54 10.45
C PRO A 338 -2.90 28.43 11.62
N ASP A 339 -1.65 28.30 12.05
CA ASP A 339 -1.09 29.08 13.16
C ASP A 339 -1.13 30.60 12.91
N ASP A 340 -1.02 31.01 11.64
CA ASP A 340 -1.07 32.40 11.20
C ASP A 340 -2.46 32.81 10.69
N SER A 341 -3.53 32.11 11.08
CA SER A 341 -4.91 32.46 10.72
C SER A 341 -5.84 32.52 11.94
N GLU A 342 -6.72 33.52 11.97
CA GLU A 342 -7.77 33.63 12.99
C GLU A 342 -8.91 32.62 12.78
N LYS A 343 -9.06 32.10 11.55
CA LYS A 343 -10.20 31.25 11.16
C LYS A 343 -9.75 29.83 10.89
N SER A 344 -10.57 28.88 11.30
CA SER A 344 -10.46 27.50 10.83
C SER A 344 -10.91 27.41 9.38
N ILE A 345 -10.26 26.55 8.62
CA ILE A 345 -10.54 26.29 7.21
C ILE A 345 -11.04 24.86 7.12
N SER A 346 -12.20 24.68 6.51
CA SER A 346 -12.75 23.36 6.27
C SER A 346 -12.33 22.84 4.90
N PHE A 347 -11.79 21.63 4.89
CA PHE A 347 -11.47 20.86 3.69
C PHE A 347 -12.49 19.73 3.54
N ASN A 348 -12.81 19.39 2.30
CA ASN A 348 -13.68 18.26 1.99
C ASN A 348 -13.07 17.43 0.86
N LYS A 349 -13.79 16.41 0.38
CA LYS A 349 -13.32 15.51 -0.70
C LYS A 349 -12.84 16.23 -1.98
N SER A 350 -13.25 17.47 -2.24
CA SER A 350 -12.78 18.27 -3.38
C SER A 350 -11.36 18.81 -3.19
N ASN A 351 -10.84 18.77 -1.97
CA ASN A 351 -9.56 19.34 -1.56
C ASN A 351 -8.62 18.33 -0.92
N LEU A 352 -9.01 17.06 -0.87
CA LEU A 352 -8.30 16.01 -0.15
C LEU A 352 -8.08 14.81 -1.06
N GLU A 353 -6.85 14.32 -1.08
CA GLU A 353 -6.45 13.07 -1.71
C GLU A 353 -5.68 12.23 -0.70
N VAL A 354 -5.93 10.93 -0.70
CA VAL A 354 -5.20 9.99 0.16
C VAL A 354 -3.86 9.64 -0.48
N GLU A 355 -2.79 9.68 0.31
CA GLU A 355 -1.39 9.51 -0.14
C GLU A 355 -0.67 8.52 0.79
N GLY A 356 -1.10 7.26 0.74
CA GLY A 356 -0.57 6.16 1.56
C GLY A 356 -1.55 5.63 2.61
N MET A 357 -1.39 4.36 2.96
CA MET A 357 -2.13 3.68 4.02
C MET A 357 -1.22 2.64 4.67
N LYS A 358 -1.29 2.51 6.00
CA LYS A 358 -0.63 1.45 6.78
C LYS A 358 -1.61 0.76 7.72
N LEU A 359 -1.32 -0.50 8.02
CA LEU A 359 -2.04 -1.32 8.99
C LEU A 359 -1.08 -1.68 10.10
N MET A 360 -1.53 -1.58 11.35
CA MET A 360 -0.84 -2.14 12.51
C MET A 360 -1.87 -2.82 13.40
N GLU A 361 -1.56 -4.00 13.91
CA GLU A 361 -2.38 -4.66 14.93
C GLU A 361 -2.15 -3.95 16.27
N ASN A 362 -3.23 -3.69 17.01
CA ASN A 362 -3.15 -3.10 18.34
C ASN A 362 -3.19 -4.19 19.42
N GLU A 363 -2.99 -3.80 20.68
CA GLU A 363 -2.92 -4.73 21.83
C GLU A 363 -4.20 -5.57 22.01
N ASP A 364 -5.34 -5.08 21.51
CA ASP A 364 -6.64 -5.77 21.56
C ASP A 364 -6.85 -6.74 20.37
N GLY A 365 -5.86 -6.88 19.49
CA GLY A 365 -5.94 -7.67 18.25
C GLY A 365 -6.82 -7.03 17.17
N ASN A 366 -7.18 -5.75 17.30
CA ASN A 366 -7.85 -5.01 16.25
C ASN A 366 -6.84 -4.37 15.29
N LEU A 367 -7.31 -4.01 14.09
CA LEU A 367 -6.45 -3.36 13.11
C LEU A 367 -6.64 -1.85 13.14
N ASP A 368 -5.57 -1.15 13.50
CA ASP A 368 -5.44 0.28 13.34
C ASP A 368 -5.03 0.59 11.89
N ILE A 369 -5.86 1.39 11.21
CA ILE A 369 -5.57 1.90 9.87
C ILE A 369 -5.04 3.32 9.98
N TYR A 370 -3.83 3.52 9.49
CA TYR A 370 -3.18 4.82 9.37
C TYR A 370 -3.29 5.33 7.94
N ILE A 371 -3.70 6.57 7.76
CA ILE A 371 -3.88 7.22 6.46
C ILE A 371 -3.25 8.60 6.47
N ASN A 372 -2.59 8.95 5.37
CA ASN A 372 -2.11 10.30 5.10
C ASN A 372 -2.99 10.97 4.05
N PHE A 373 -3.30 12.25 4.25
CA PHE A 373 -4.01 13.05 3.26
C PHE A 373 -3.13 14.19 2.75
N MET A 374 -3.04 14.34 1.44
CA MET A 374 -2.61 15.59 0.83
C MET A 374 -3.81 16.53 0.70
N MET A 375 -3.57 17.81 0.97
CA MET A 375 -4.57 18.86 0.88
C MET A 375 -4.18 19.93 -0.16
N GLU A 376 -5.21 20.42 -0.86
CA GLU A 376 -5.11 21.59 -1.72
C GLU A 376 -6.11 22.67 -1.32
N GLY A 377 -5.62 23.88 -1.06
CA GLY A 377 -6.48 25.01 -0.72
C GLY A 377 -5.74 26.32 -0.57
N LYS A 378 -6.49 27.39 -0.27
CA LYS A 378 -5.96 28.73 -0.02
C LYS A 378 -6.63 29.34 1.19
N TYR A 379 -5.91 30.20 1.90
CA TYR A 379 -6.44 30.96 3.03
C TYR A 379 -5.85 32.37 3.09
N LYS A 380 -6.39 33.20 3.97
CA LYS A 380 -5.80 34.50 4.30
C LYS A 380 -5.20 34.41 5.69
N ASN A 381 -3.94 34.82 5.82
CA ASN A 381 -3.30 34.94 7.13
C ASN A 381 -3.72 36.22 7.86
N VAL A 382 -3.27 36.37 9.10
CA VAL A 382 -3.52 37.55 9.96
C VAL A 382 -3.09 38.88 9.33
N LYS A 383 -2.14 38.85 8.39
CA LYS A 383 -1.66 40.03 7.64
C LYS A 383 -2.46 40.28 6.35
N GLY A 384 -3.51 39.50 6.09
CA GLY A 384 -4.36 39.58 4.90
C GLY A 384 -3.75 38.96 3.63
N TYR A 385 -2.56 38.37 3.70
CA TYR A 385 -1.91 37.74 2.56
C TYR A 385 -2.58 36.40 2.21
N LYS A 386 -2.73 36.15 0.90
CA LYS A 386 -3.21 34.85 0.40
C LYS A 386 -2.09 33.82 0.55
N MET A 387 -2.33 32.85 1.41
CA MET A 387 -1.48 31.69 1.64
C MET A 387 -2.09 30.47 0.94
N GLY A 388 -1.25 29.50 0.58
CA GLY A 388 -1.66 28.28 -0.10
C GLY A 388 -1.27 27.03 0.69
N PHE A 389 -2.17 26.07 0.74
CA PHE A 389 -1.83 24.67 0.94
C PHE A 389 -1.70 24.08 -0.46
N GLN A 390 -0.49 24.01 -1.02
CA GLN A 390 -0.25 23.33 -2.28
C GLN A 390 0.59 22.10 -1.98
N ASN A 391 0.03 20.90 -2.22
CA ASN A 391 0.70 19.62 -1.98
C ASN A 391 1.13 19.41 -0.52
N ASN A 392 0.39 20.00 0.44
CA ASN A 392 0.69 19.86 1.86
C ASN A 392 0.05 18.59 2.41
N CYS A 393 0.82 17.74 3.08
CA CYS A 393 0.25 16.65 3.87
C CYS A 393 -0.36 17.19 5.15
N LEU A 394 -1.60 16.79 5.41
CA LEU A 394 -2.43 17.25 6.52
C LEU A 394 -1.98 16.60 7.83
N GLY A 395 -1.45 15.37 7.77
CA GLY A 395 -0.97 14.61 8.91
C GLY A 395 -1.28 13.12 8.75
N ILE A 396 -0.91 12.33 9.77
CA ILE A 396 -1.32 10.92 9.84
C ILE A 396 -2.56 10.79 10.71
N TYR A 397 -3.54 10.05 10.20
CA TYR A 397 -4.83 9.79 10.83
C TYR A 397 -5.00 8.31 11.08
N LYS A 398 -5.40 7.94 12.29
CA LYS A 398 -5.63 6.57 12.72
C LYS A 398 -7.11 6.29 12.93
N PHE A 399 -7.60 5.14 12.48
CA PHE A 399 -8.88 4.62 12.94
C PHE A 399 -8.89 3.10 13.00
N GLU A 400 -9.56 2.58 14.01
CA GLU A 400 -9.69 1.14 14.20
C GLU A 400 -10.78 0.53 13.32
N ILE A 401 -10.49 -0.65 12.79
CA ILE A 401 -11.48 -1.60 12.29
C ILE A 401 -11.37 -2.95 13.01
N LYS A 402 -12.52 -3.52 13.36
CA LYS A 402 -12.58 -4.94 13.74
C LYS A 402 -12.29 -5.81 12.51
N PRO A 403 -11.42 -6.84 12.60
CA PRO A 403 -10.99 -7.69 11.48
C PRO A 403 -12.07 -8.34 10.60
#